data_AF-A0A1H9L6F2-F1
#
_entry.id   AF-A0A1H9L6F2-F1
#
_cell.length_a   1.000
_cell.length_b   1.000
_cell.length_c   1.000
_cell.angle_alpha   90.00
_cell.angle_beta   90.00
_cell.angle_gamma   90.00
#
_symmetry.space_group_name_H-M   'P 1'
#
loop_
_entity.id
_entity.type
_entity.pdbx_description
1 polymer ?
#
loop_
_entity_poly.entity_id
_entity_poly.type
_entity_poly.pdbx_seq_one_letter_code
_entity_poly.pdbx_strand_id
1 'polypeptide(L)'
;MSAVATTAARRPSRKVATIVSLVAVPTALAVSGLVVAQSSYSAYSATTVNPTSNWATGTVALTDDDANTAAFTAANLKPGSTGSRCIVVSSTGTLPANVKLYGTGAASTKALADNIDLTVTQGTGGSTAGGCANFTALPSGSSVYSGTLADFGSSATGYSTGVGSWATAGVATGAAAETRTYQLTYTVKTDAPNTTQGGTAAIGFTWEAQNS
;
A
#
# COMPACT_ATOMS: atom_id res chain seq x y z
N MET A 1 -59.57 -31.45 -29.11
CA MET A 1 -59.47 -31.42 -27.64
C MET A 1 -58.16 -32.07 -27.24
N SER A 2 -57.30 -31.38 -26.49
CA SER A 2 -55.97 -31.88 -26.13
C SER A 2 -56.02 -32.77 -24.90
N ALA A 3 -55.30 -33.89 -24.92
CA ALA A 3 -54.94 -34.64 -23.72
C ALA A 3 -53.43 -34.44 -23.46
N VAL A 4 -53.10 -33.74 -22.37
CA VAL A 4 -51.71 -33.58 -21.93
C VAL A 4 -51.31 -34.85 -21.18
N ALA A 5 -50.41 -35.64 -21.76
CA ALA A 5 -49.87 -36.82 -21.10
C ALA A 5 -48.82 -36.41 -20.06
N THR A 6 -49.13 -36.60 -18.79
CA THR A 6 -48.23 -36.29 -17.67
C THR A 6 -47.07 -37.28 -17.62
N THR A 7 -45.86 -36.86 -17.99
CA THR A 7 -44.66 -37.69 -17.87
C THR A 7 -44.34 -37.97 -16.41
N ALA A 8 -44.67 -39.17 -15.93
CA ALA A 8 -44.37 -39.58 -14.56
C ALA A 8 -42.85 -39.71 -14.36
N ALA A 9 -42.25 -38.75 -13.64
CA ALA A 9 -40.83 -38.78 -13.28
C ALA A 9 -40.53 -40.05 -12.45
N ARG A 10 -39.81 -41.00 -13.06
CA ARG A 10 -39.47 -42.28 -12.44
C ARG A 10 -38.56 -42.03 -11.24
N ARG A 11 -39.08 -42.21 -10.02
CA ARG A 11 -38.29 -42.05 -8.78
C ARG A 11 -37.00 -42.88 -8.89
N PRO A 12 -35.81 -42.27 -8.76
CA PRO A 12 -34.56 -43.02 -8.83
C PRO A 12 -34.52 -44.06 -7.70
N SER A 13 -34.00 -45.26 -8.00
CA SER A 13 -33.89 -46.29 -6.99
C SER A 13 -32.95 -45.84 -5.87
N ARG A 14 -33.22 -46.27 -4.62
CA ARG A 14 -32.45 -45.84 -3.43
C ARG A 14 -30.94 -45.96 -3.64
N LYS A 15 -30.48 -47.00 -4.34
CA LYS A 15 -29.05 -47.25 -4.64
C LYS A 15 -28.42 -46.18 -5.52
N VAL A 16 -29.14 -45.65 -6.52
CA VAL A 16 -28.62 -44.59 -7.41
C VAL A 16 -28.53 -43.26 -6.65
N ALA A 17 -29.51 -42.96 -5.80
CA ALA A 17 -29.45 -41.79 -4.92
C ALA A 17 -28.23 -41.83 -3.98
N THR A 18 -27.92 -43.00 -3.39
CA THR A 18 -26.75 -43.17 -2.51
C THR A 18 -25.42 -42.95 -3.25
N ILE A 19 -25.27 -43.48 -4.47
CA ILE A 19 -24.00 -43.35 -5.23
C ILE A 19 -23.76 -41.90 -5.67
N VAL A 20 -24.81 -41.19 -6.13
CA VAL A 20 -24.70 -39.76 -6.48
C VAL A 20 -24.32 -38.92 -5.25
N SER A 21 -24.88 -39.24 -4.06
CA SER A 21 -24.52 -38.54 -2.82
C SER A 21 -23.08 -38.77 -2.34
N LEU A 22 -22.47 -39.92 -2.66
CA LEU A 22 -21.11 -40.25 -2.22
C LEU A 22 -20.00 -39.55 -3.01
N VAL A 23 -20.24 -39.20 -4.28
CA VAL A 23 -19.23 -38.55 -5.13
C VAL A 23 -19.41 -37.03 -5.16
N ALA A 24 -20.65 -36.53 -5.23
CA ALA A 24 -20.90 -35.09 -5.36
C ALA A 24 -20.43 -34.26 -4.15
N VAL A 25 -20.55 -34.82 -2.93
CA VAL A 25 -20.20 -34.14 -1.68
C VAL A 25 -18.68 -33.84 -1.57
N PRO A 26 -17.76 -34.82 -1.70
CA PRO A 26 -16.32 -34.53 -1.64
C PRO A 26 -15.83 -33.64 -2.79
N THR A 27 -16.38 -33.75 -4.01
CA THR A 27 -16.00 -32.83 -5.11
C THR A 27 -16.49 -31.40 -4.87
N ALA A 28 -17.69 -31.21 -4.33
CA ALA A 28 -18.17 -29.87 -3.97
C ALA A 28 -17.29 -29.25 -2.86
N LEU A 29 -16.93 -30.03 -1.83
CA LEU A 29 -16.02 -29.60 -0.77
C LEU A 29 -14.62 -29.23 -1.29
N ALA A 30 -14.06 -30.00 -2.24
CA ALA A 30 -12.76 -29.70 -2.82
C ALA A 30 -12.78 -28.40 -3.66
N VAL A 31 -13.82 -28.19 -4.46
CA VAL A 31 -13.98 -26.95 -5.26
C VAL A 31 -14.22 -25.74 -4.35
N SER A 32 -15.04 -25.85 -3.31
CA SER A 32 -15.22 -24.79 -2.30
C SER A 32 -13.93 -24.51 -1.52
N GLY A 33 -13.15 -25.54 -1.18
CA GLY A 33 -11.86 -25.38 -0.49
C GLY A 33 -10.83 -24.59 -1.30
N LEU A 34 -10.76 -24.81 -2.62
CA LEU A 34 -9.90 -24.04 -3.52
C LEU A 34 -10.31 -22.57 -3.64
N VAL A 35 -11.62 -22.27 -3.61
CA VAL A 35 -12.11 -20.89 -3.62
C VAL A 35 -11.81 -20.17 -2.29
N VAL A 36 -11.95 -20.85 -1.16
CA VAL A 36 -11.64 -20.27 0.17
C VAL A 36 -10.13 -20.07 0.37
N ALA A 37 -9.29 -20.96 -0.16
CA ALA A 37 -7.83 -20.88 -0.05
C ALA A 37 -7.19 -19.65 -0.73
N GLN A 38 -7.93 -18.92 -1.57
CA GLN A 38 -7.45 -17.71 -2.24
C GLN A 38 -7.93 -16.38 -1.62
N SER A 39 -8.81 -16.41 -0.61
CA SER A 39 -9.32 -15.18 0.02
C SER A 39 -9.78 -15.40 1.47
N SER A 40 -8.83 -15.48 2.40
CA SER A 40 -9.09 -15.39 3.84
C SER A 40 -7.85 -14.93 4.62
N TYR A 41 -7.36 -13.72 4.33
CA TYR A 41 -6.72 -12.92 5.38
C TYR A 41 -7.83 -12.46 6.34
N SER A 42 -7.76 -12.87 7.61
CA SER A 42 -8.79 -12.53 8.60
C SER A 42 -8.56 -11.14 9.17
N ALA A 43 -9.23 -10.14 8.62
CA ALA A 43 -9.47 -8.89 9.35
C ALA A 43 -10.41 -9.18 10.54
N TYR A 44 -10.00 -8.81 11.75
CA TYR A 44 -10.80 -9.04 12.96
C TYR A 44 -12.11 -8.23 12.93
N SER A 45 -13.25 -8.89 13.09
CA SER A 45 -14.53 -8.25 13.40
C SER A 45 -15.39 -9.19 14.27
N ALA A 46 -16.13 -8.65 15.24
CA ALA A 46 -16.90 -9.44 16.20
C ALA A 46 -18.06 -8.65 16.84
N THR A 47 -19.13 -9.37 17.24
CA THR A 47 -20.14 -8.91 18.21
C THR A 47 -20.43 -10.02 19.22
N THR A 48 -20.95 -9.67 20.40
CA THR A 48 -20.80 -10.44 21.65
C THR A 48 -22.12 -10.80 22.35
N VAL A 49 -22.08 -11.79 23.23
CA VAL A 49 -22.30 -11.67 24.70
C VAL A 49 -21.55 -12.83 25.38
N ASN A 50 -21.12 -12.83 26.65
CA ASN A 50 -21.20 -11.96 27.83
C ASN A 50 -20.00 -12.34 28.75
N PRO A 51 -19.41 -11.48 29.62
CA PRO A 51 -19.78 -10.12 30.03
C PRO A 51 -18.82 -9.06 29.45
N THR A 52 -18.46 -8.02 30.24
CA THR A 52 -17.50 -6.96 29.89
C THR A 52 -16.04 -7.44 29.91
N SER A 53 -15.75 -8.35 28.99
CA SER A 53 -14.40 -8.56 28.51
C SER A 53 -14.00 -7.35 27.66
N ASN A 54 -13.18 -6.46 28.23
CA ASN A 54 -12.67 -5.28 27.52
C ASN A 54 -11.56 -5.67 26.54
N TRP A 55 -11.92 -6.43 25.50
CA TRP A 55 -11.01 -6.77 24.41
C TRP A 55 -10.89 -5.59 23.45
N ALA A 56 -9.95 -4.69 23.74
CA ALA A 56 -9.49 -3.73 22.76
C ALA A 56 -8.67 -4.47 21.69
N THR A 57 -9.15 -4.49 20.44
CA THR A 57 -8.32 -4.87 19.30
C THR A 57 -7.22 -3.86 19.12
N GLY A 58 -6.01 -4.31 18.82
CA GLY A 58 -4.92 -3.38 18.51
C GLY A 58 -5.12 -2.67 17.17
N THR A 59 -4.46 -1.52 16.99
CA THR A 59 -4.66 -0.61 15.86
C THR A 59 -3.46 -0.57 14.92
N VAL A 60 -3.69 -0.11 13.69
CA VAL A 60 -2.66 0.36 12.77
C VAL A 60 -3.02 1.80 12.40
N ALA A 61 -2.08 2.73 12.57
CA ALA A 61 -2.31 4.15 12.31
C ALA A 61 -0.98 4.84 11.95
N LEU A 62 -0.96 5.54 10.81
CA LEU A 62 0.13 6.42 10.40
C LEU A 62 -0.36 7.87 10.31
N THR A 63 0.53 8.81 10.62
CA THR A 63 0.38 10.24 10.34
C THR A 63 1.71 10.80 9.84
N ASP A 64 1.69 11.63 8.81
CA ASP A 64 2.83 12.43 8.38
C ASP A 64 2.75 13.88 8.92
N ASP A 65 3.79 14.66 8.69
CA ASP A 65 3.99 16.02 9.19
C ASP A 65 3.65 17.13 8.18
N ASP A 66 3.17 16.81 6.97
CA ASP A 66 2.95 17.80 5.92
C ASP A 66 1.54 18.36 5.78
N ALA A 67 0.60 17.87 6.59
CA ALA A 67 -0.79 18.31 6.61
C ALA A 67 -1.48 18.22 5.22
N ASN A 68 -1.14 17.18 4.44
CA ASN A 68 -1.68 16.91 3.11
C ASN A 68 -1.26 17.99 2.08
N THR A 69 -0.04 18.52 2.19
CA THR A 69 0.54 19.50 1.26
C THR A 69 1.46 18.82 0.26
N ALA A 70 1.58 19.37 -0.96
CA ALA A 70 2.43 18.75 -1.99
C ALA A 70 3.91 18.74 -1.56
N ALA A 71 4.54 17.55 -1.60
CA ALA A 71 5.94 17.37 -1.22
C ALA A 71 6.93 18.26 -2.00
N PHE A 72 6.57 18.66 -3.23
CA PHE A 72 7.29 19.67 -4.00
C PHE A 72 6.33 20.57 -4.77
N THR A 73 6.49 21.89 -4.59
CA THR A 73 5.84 22.94 -5.41
C THR A 73 6.92 23.68 -6.22
N ALA A 74 7.69 22.93 -7.00
CA ALA A 74 8.82 23.46 -7.75
C ALA A 74 8.38 24.05 -9.11
N ALA A 75 8.87 25.24 -9.44
CA ALA A 75 8.57 25.96 -10.68
C ALA A 75 9.87 26.47 -11.34
N ASN A 76 9.81 26.77 -12.65
CA ASN A 76 10.95 27.27 -13.43
C ASN A 76 12.19 26.37 -13.37
N LEU A 77 11.97 25.05 -13.29
CA LEU A 77 13.03 24.05 -13.29
C LEU A 77 13.79 24.03 -14.62
N LYS A 78 15.10 23.78 -14.55
CA LYS A 78 16.00 23.61 -15.69
C LYS A 78 16.85 22.33 -15.50
N PRO A 79 17.56 21.84 -16.52
CA PRO A 79 18.53 20.75 -16.35
C PRO A 79 19.51 21.04 -15.20
N GLY A 80 19.71 20.06 -14.32
CA GLY A 80 20.50 20.18 -13.09
C GLY A 80 19.81 20.87 -11.90
N SER A 81 18.55 21.31 -12.02
CA SER A 81 17.78 21.77 -10.86
C SER A 81 17.51 20.60 -9.90
N THR A 82 17.75 20.81 -8.61
CA THR A 82 17.53 19.82 -7.55
C THR A 82 16.81 20.44 -6.36
N GLY A 83 16.10 19.61 -5.59
CA GLY A 83 15.47 19.99 -4.33
C GLY A 83 15.20 18.77 -3.47
N SER A 84 15.14 18.98 -2.15
CA SER A 84 14.93 17.92 -1.16
C SER A 84 13.93 18.36 -0.11
N ARG A 85 13.10 17.41 0.35
CA ARG A 85 12.14 17.59 1.45
C ARG A 85 12.18 16.35 2.33
N CYS A 86 12.06 16.55 3.64
CA CYS A 86 11.96 15.46 4.60
C CYS A 86 10.54 15.35 5.13
N ILE A 87 10.03 14.13 5.23
CA ILE A 87 8.69 13.80 5.75
C ILE A 87 8.88 12.88 6.95
N VAL A 88 8.31 13.23 8.09
CA VAL A 88 8.37 12.44 9.34
C VAL A 88 7.09 11.61 9.45
N VAL A 89 7.18 10.35 9.06
CA VAL A 89 6.06 9.40 9.19
C VAL A 89 6.07 8.83 10.60
N SER A 90 4.95 8.95 11.30
CA SER A 90 4.77 8.52 12.69
C SER A 90 3.73 7.40 12.78
N SER A 91 4.06 6.29 13.45
CA SER A 91 3.16 5.18 13.74
C SER A 91 2.69 5.23 15.19
N THR A 92 1.37 5.23 15.36
CA THR A 92 0.67 5.14 16.66
C THR A 92 -0.14 3.86 16.80
N GLY A 93 -0.03 2.94 15.83
CA GLY A 93 -0.66 1.63 15.88
C GLY A 93 -0.12 0.79 17.04
N THR A 94 -1.00 0.06 17.73
CA THR A 94 -0.61 -0.82 18.85
C THR A 94 -0.26 -2.26 18.42
N LEU A 95 -0.29 -2.56 17.12
CA LEU A 95 0.18 -3.82 16.54
C LEU A 95 1.41 -3.60 15.65
N PRO A 96 2.27 -4.62 15.49
CA PRO A 96 3.29 -4.61 14.45
C PRO A 96 2.67 -4.45 13.06
N ALA A 97 3.29 -3.65 12.20
CA ALA A 97 2.83 -3.44 10.83
C ALA A 97 4.03 -3.21 9.89
N ASN A 98 3.87 -3.58 8.63
CA ASN A 98 4.85 -3.25 7.59
C ASN A 98 4.40 -1.96 6.90
N VAL A 99 5.31 -0.99 6.78
CA VAL A 99 5.07 0.30 6.13
C VAL A 99 5.63 0.29 4.71
N LYS A 100 4.79 0.64 3.75
CA LYS A 100 5.11 0.73 2.33
C LYS A 100 4.86 2.13 1.79
N LEU A 101 5.75 2.58 0.92
CA LEU A 101 5.65 3.83 0.19
C LEU A 101 5.29 3.56 -1.27
N TYR A 102 4.28 4.24 -1.79
CA TYR A 102 3.90 4.21 -3.21
C TYR A 102 3.43 5.59 -3.70
N GLY A 103 3.32 5.72 -5.02
CA GLY A 103 2.85 6.91 -5.71
C GLY A 103 1.35 6.89 -5.99
N THR A 104 0.70 8.03 -5.88
CA THR A 104 -0.71 8.23 -6.26
C THR A 104 -0.86 9.45 -7.17
N GLY A 105 -1.88 9.46 -8.04
CA GLY A 105 -2.17 10.62 -8.91
C GLY A 105 -1.03 11.03 -9.85
N ALA A 106 -0.18 10.08 -10.26
CA ALA A 106 0.96 10.36 -11.13
C ALA A 106 0.53 10.92 -12.50
N ALA A 107 1.09 12.06 -12.90
CA ALA A 107 0.82 12.70 -14.18
C ALA A 107 2.07 13.41 -14.72
N SER A 108 2.29 13.37 -16.03
CA SER A 108 3.35 14.15 -16.66
C SER A 108 2.98 14.59 -18.07
N THR A 109 3.53 15.73 -18.50
CA THR A 109 3.50 16.18 -19.88
C THR A 109 4.93 16.32 -20.41
N LYS A 110 5.11 16.17 -21.72
CA LYS A 110 6.41 16.33 -22.42
C LYS A 110 7.53 15.42 -21.88
N ALA A 111 7.19 14.26 -21.32
CA ALA A 111 8.13 13.29 -20.73
C ALA A 111 9.05 13.91 -19.64
N LEU A 112 8.56 14.91 -18.88
CA LEU A 112 9.36 15.55 -17.84
C LEU A 112 9.66 14.59 -16.68
N ALA A 113 8.72 13.72 -16.30
CA ALA A 113 8.93 12.76 -15.21
C ALA A 113 10.02 11.72 -15.51
N ASP A 114 10.22 11.34 -16.78
CA ASP A 114 11.31 10.46 -17.23
C ASP A 114 12.69 11.13 -17.12
N ASN A 115 12.69 12.47 -17.04
CA ASN A 115 13.85 13.34 -16.94
C ASN A 115 14.04 13.94 -15.53
N ILE A 116 13.29 13.45 -14.54
CA ILE A 116 13.50 13.75 -13.12
C ILE A 116 13.95 12.46 -12.45
N ASP A 117 15.19 12.45 -11.95
CA ASP A 117 15.65 11.42 -11.02
C ASP A 117 15.06 11.69 -9.64
N LEU A 118 14.52 10.63 -9.03
CA LEU A 118 13.97 10.62 -7.69
C LEU A 118 14.80 9.65 -6.83
N THR A 119 15.27 10.14 -5.68
CA THR A 119 15.74 9.28 -4.60
C THR A 119 14.88 9.45 -3.36
N VAL A 120 14.65 8.33 -2.66
CA VAL A 120 14.02 8.31 -1.35
C VAL A 120 14.96 7.61 -0.38
N THR A 121 15.38 8.32 0.66
CA THR A 121 16.29 7.82 1.69
C THR A 121 15.59 7.86 3.04
N GLN A 122 15.55 6.74 3.77
CA GLN A 122 14.99 6.68 5.12
C GLN A 122 16.05 6.81 6.22
N GLY A 123 15.66 7.43 7.33
CA GLY A 123 16.55 7.86 8.40
C GLY A 123 15.82 8.26 9.68
N THR A 124 16.47 9.13 10.46
CA THR A 124 15.95 9.77 11.66
C THR A 124 16.29 11.27 11.64
N GLY A 125 15.73 12.05 12.57
CA GLY A 125 15.90 13.50 12.57
C GLY A 125 15.09 14.18 11.46
N GLY A 126 15.60 15.28 10.92
CA GLY A 126 14.79 16.20 10.10
C GLY A 126 13.97 17.15 10.99
N SER A 127 13.20 18.03 10.34
CA SER A 127 12.30 19.00 10.95
C SER A 127 10.87 18.72 10.52
N THR A 128 9.93 18.76 11.47
CA THR A 128 8.48 18.60 11.24
C THR A 128 7.83 19.73 10.43
N ALA A 129 8.63 20.67 9.93
CA ALA A 129 8.23 21.69 8.96
C ALA A 129 8.70 21.35 7.53
N GLY A 130 8.98 20.07 7.24
CA GLY A 130 9.44 19.58 5.94
C GLY A 130 10.95 19.73 5.66
N GLY A 131 11.71 20.33 6.58
CA GLY A 131 13.13 20.62 6.39
C GLY A 131 14.04 19.43 6.72
N CYS A 132 15.07 19.17 5.91
CA CYS A 132 16.04 18.09 6.15
C CYS A 132 17.19 18.43 7.12
N ALA A 133 17.08 19.51 7.89
CA ALA A 133 18.09 19.84 8.91
C ALA A 133 18.18 18.72 9.96
N ASN A 134 19.40 18.30 10.29
CA ASN A 134 19.68 17.16 11.19
C ASN A 134 19.14 15.79 10.71
N PHE A 135 18.73 15.66 9.45
CA PHE A 135 18.40 14.33 8.88
C PHE A 135 19.66 13.45 8.89
N THR A 136 19.52 12.23 9.43
CA THR A 136 20.57 11.22 9.44
C THR A 136 20.02 9.94 8.81
N ALA A 137 20.58 9.54 7.67
CA ALA A 137 20.20 8.30 6.99
C ALA A 137 20.49 7.08 7.88
N LEU A 138 19.69 6.01 7.75
CA LEU A 138 19.98 4.76 8.46
C LEU A 138 21.35 4.18 8.04
N PRO A 139 22.10 3.55 8.97
CA PRO A 139 23.41 2.96 8.68
C PRO A 139 23.31 1.72 7.77
N SER A 140 22.13 1.10 7.66
CA SER A 140 21.82 0.04 6.72
C SER A 140 20.36 0.16 6.26
N GLY A 141 20.06 -0.27 5.03
CA GLY A 141 18.70 -0.20 4.49
C GLY A 141 18.13 1.22 4.34
N SER A 142 18.98 2.25 4.21
CA SER A 142 18.54 3.65 4.07
C SER A 142 18.01 3.97 2.67
N SER A 143 18.53 3.36 1.60
CA SER A 143 17.97 3.53 0.26
C SER A 143 16.61 2.82 0.16
N VAL A 144 15.55 3.61 -0.06
CA VAL A 144 14.18 3.12 -0.24
C VAL A 144 13.82 3.04 -1.73
N TYR A 145 14.25 4.04 -2.49
CA TYR A 145 14.09 4.11 -3.94
C TYR A 145 15.19 4.94 -4.59
N SER A 146 15.58 4.55 -5.80
CA SER A 146 16.43 5.33 -6.70
C SER A 146 16.08 4.96 -8.14
N GLY A 147 15.66 5.93 -8.93
CA GLY A 147 15.23 5.75 -10.32
C GLY A 147 14.57 7.03 -10.84
N THR A 148 13.83 6.97 -11.95
CA THR A 148 13.08 8.16 -12.41
C THR A 148 11.78 8.35 -11.63
N LEU A 149 11.21 9.56 -11.70
CA LEU A 149 9.90 9.87 -11.17
C LEU A 149 8.78 9.12 -11.94
N ALA A 150 8.97 8.90 -13.24
CA ALA A 150 8.06 8.12 -14.08
C ALA A 150 8.06 6.63 -13.72
N ASP A 151 9.25 6.04 -13.51
CA ASP A 151 9.39 4.64 -13.08
C ASP A 151 8.74 4.43 -11.70
N PHE A 152 8.92 5.37 -10.77
CA PHE A 152 8.29 5.28 -9.44
C PHE A 152 6.77 5.31 -9.55
N GLY A 153 6.21 6.28 -10.28
CA GLY A 153 4.77 6.47 -10.44
C GLY A 153 4.05 5.38 -11.25
N SER A 154 4.80 4.53 -11.97
CA SER A 154 4.25 3.40 -12.73
C SER A 154 4.49 2.04 -12.05
N SER A 155 5.59 1.87 -11.31
CA SER A 155 5.94 0.60 -10.65
C SER A 155 5.40 0.51 -9.22
N ALA A 156 5.47 1.58 -8.42
CA ALA A 156 5.01 1.62 -7.04
C ALA A 156 3.67 2.36 -6.95
N THR A 157 2.56 1.64 -7.12
CA THR A 157 1.20 2.22 -7.31
C THR A 157 0.20 1.84 -6.22
N GLY A 158 0.58 0.97 -5.29
CA GLY A 158 -0.21 0.59 -4.11
C GLY A 158 0.61 -0.27 -3.15
N TYR A 159 0.04 -0.66 -2.02
CA TYR A 159 0.76 -1.38 -0.96
C TYR A 159 1.58 -2.59 -1.44
N SER A 160 0.99 -3.46 -2.27
CA SER A 160 1.62 -4.71 -2.74
C SER A 160 2.81 -4.49 -3.68
N THR A 161 2.86 -3.34 -4.35
CA THR A 161 3.98 -2.92 -5.21
C THR A 161 4.85 -1.83 -4.55
N GLY A 162 4.53 -1.45 -3.31
CA GLY A 162 5.18 -0.38 -2.59
C GLY A 162 6.62 -0.70 -2.16
N VAL A 163 7.45 0.33 -2.18
CA VAL A 163 8.86 0.27 -1.78
C VAL A 163 9.02 0.47 -0.28
N GLY A 164 10.23 0.22 0.23
CA GLY A 164 10.56 0.32 1.65
C GLY A 164 10.33 -0.96 2.44
N SER A 165 10.87 -0.95 3.65
CA SER A 165 11.00 -2.12 4.55
C SER A 165 10.90 -1.75 6.04
N TRP A 166 10.32 -0.60 6.37
CA TRP A 166 10.13 -0.23 7.77
C TRP A 166 9.01 -1.08 8.37
N ALA A 167 9.36 -1.97 9.29
CA ALA A 167 8.41 -2.62 10.17
C ALA A 167 8.31 -1.83 11.48
N THR A 168 7.10 -1.53 11.92
CA THR A 168 6.81 -1.00 13.25
C THR A 168 6.65 -2.15 14.22
N ALA A 169 7.08 -1.96 15.47
CA ALA A 169 6.86 -2.93 16.55
C ALA A 169 5.42 -2.88 17.11
N GLY A 170 4.75 -1.74 16.95
CA GLY A 170 3.51 -1.42 17.64
C GLY A 170 3.82 -0.74 18.98
N VAL A 171 3.11 0.35 19.29
CA VAL A 171 3.32 1.13 20.51
C VAL A 171 2.35 0.73 21.61
N ALA A 172 2.81 0.70 22.86
CA ALA A 172 1.91 0.55 24.00
C ALA A 172 1.01 1.80 24.14
N THR A 173 -0.22 1.63 24.62
CA THR A 173 -1.16 2.75 24.83
C THR A 173 -0.54 3.83 25.73
N GLY A 174 -0.40 5.04 25.21
CA GLY A 174 0.22 6.18 25.92
C GLY A 174 1.74 6.29 25.80
N ALA A 175 2.41 5.39 25.05
CA ALA A 175 3.81 5.55 24.67
C ALA A 175 3.98 6.56 23.51
N ALA A 176 5.22 6.99 23.29
CA ALA A 176 5.56 7.81 22.13
C ALA A 176 5.44 7.01 20.81
N ALA A 177 5.08 7.69 19.73
CA ALA A 177 5.00 7.11 18.39
C ALA A 177 6.36 6.59 17.90
N GLU A 178 6.36 5.49 17.13
CA GLU A 178 7.53 5.10 16.34
C GLU A 178 7.65 6.02 15.12
N THR A 179 8.82 6.59 14.86
CA THR A 179 9.00 7.54 13.74
C THR A 179 10.06 7.09 12.74
N ARG A 180 9.81 7.43 11.46
CA ARG A 180 10.73 7.22 10.35
C ARG A 180 10.71 8.45 9.45
N THR A 181 11.85 9.09 9.31
CA THR A 181 12.00 10.24 8.41
C THR A 181 12.39 9.75 7.02
N TYR A 182 11.69 10.21 6.00
CA TYR A 182 12.01 9.97 4.60
C TYR A 182 12.47 11.27 3.95
N GLN A 183 13.73 11.33 3.52
CA GLN A 183 14.25 12.37 2.65
C GLN A 183 13.92 12.00 1.20
N LEU A 184 13.03 12.77 0.59
CA LEU A 184 12.78 12.75 -0.84
C LEU A 184 13.71 13.78 -1.49
N THR A 185 14.35 13.42 -2.60
CA THR A 185 15.17 14.33 -3.39
C THR A 185 14.87 14.16 -4.86
N TYR A 186 14.57 15.25 -5.56
CA TYR A 186 14.45 15.27 -7.01
C TYR A 186 15.68 15.93 -7.63
N THR A 187 16.07 15.48 -8.82
CA THR A 187 17.02 16.19 -9.69
C THR A 187 16.55 16.11 -11.13
N VAL A 188 16.38 17.24 -11.81
CA VAL A 188 16.18 17.26 -13.26
C VAL A 188 17.51 16.89 -13.90
N LYS A 189 17.53 15.85 -14.74
CA LYS A 189 18.74 15.37 -15.41
C LYS A 189 19.46 16.49 -16.15
N THR A 190 20.78 16.50 -16.11
CA THR A 190 21.61 17.57 -16.72
C THR A 190 21.59 17.52 -18.26
N ASP A 191 21.26 16.37 -18.84
CA ASP A 191 21.07 16.11 -20.27
C ASP A 191 19.59 16.11 -20.71
N ALA A 192 18.66 16.51 -19.82
CA ALA A 192 17.23 16.56 -20.13
C ALA A 192 16.97 17.40 -21.40
N PRO A 193 16.32 16.83 -22.44
CA PRO A 193 16.23 17.46 -23.75
C PRO A 193 15.25 18.64 -23.77
N ASN A 194 15.49 19.61 -24.67
CA ASN A 194 14.62 20.79 -24.85
C ASN A 194 13.14 20.47 -25.13
N THR A 195 12.82 19.25 -25.56
CA THR A 195 11.42 18.77 -25.72
C THR A 195 10.64 18.80 -24.40
N THR A 196 11.32 18.64 -23.26
CA THR A 196 10.75 18.73 -21.90
C THR A 196 10.37 20.16 -21.49
N GLN A 197 10.82 21.19 -22.20
CA GLN A 197 10.59 22.58 -21.84
C GLN A 197 9.09 22.93 -21.81
N GLY A 198 8.66 23.55 -20.71
CA GLY A 198 7.25 23.83 -20.42
C GLY A 198 6.43 22.59 -20.06
N GLY A 199 7.09 21.45 -19.80
CA GLY A 199 6.47 20.24 -19.28
C GLY A 199 6.12 20.34 -17.80
N THR A 200 5.34 19.37 -17.35
CA THR A 200 4.90 19.22 -15.96
C THR A 200 5.10 17.78 -15.51
N ALA A 201 5.30 17.60 -14.21
CA ALA A 201 5.31 16.31 -13.54
C ALA A 201 4.68 16.48 -12.15
N ALA A 202 3.80 15.57 -11.77
CA ALA A 202 3.10 15.57 -10.50
C ALA A 202 2.93 14.13 -10.00
N ILE A 203 3.03 13.96 -8.68
CA ILE A 203 2.77 12.70 -7.98
C ILE A 203 2.49 13.01 -6.51
N GLY A 204 1.56 12.27 -5.89
CA GLY A 204 1.42 12.17 -4.45
C GLY A 204 2.27 11.03 -3.92
N PHE A 205 2.90 11.21 -2.77
CA PHE A 205 3.59 10.15 -2.05
C PHE A 205 2.69 9.65 -0.92
N THR A 206 2.50 8.34 -0.81
CA THR A 206 1.59 7.74 0.16
C THR A 206 2.31 6.65 0.94
N TRP A 207 2.31 6.77 2.27
CA TRP A 207 2.77 5.74 3.18
C TRP A 207 1.55 5.01 3.75
N GLU A 208 1.53 3.70 3.61
CA GLU A 208 0.48 2.83 4.14
C GLU A 208 1.10 1.76 5.04
N ALA A 209 0.46 1.49 6.18
CA ALA A 209 0.82 0.41 7.07
C ALA A 209 -0.26 -0.68 7.03
N GLN A 210 0.14 -1.95 6.89
CA GLN A 210 -0.75 -3.10 7.10
C GLN A 210 -0.11 -4.07 8.09
N ASN A 211 -0.94 -4.69 8.94
CA ASN A 211 -0.52 -5.87 9.71
C ASN A 211 -0.84 -7.16 8.94
N SER A 212 -0.37 -8.29 9.50
CA SER A 212 -0.58 -9.65 9.01
C SER A 212 -1.02 -10.55 10.15
#